data_AF-A0A3M6USI4-F1
#
_entry.id   AF-A0A3M6USI4-F1
#
_cell.length_a   1.000
_cell.length_b   1.000
_cell.length_c   1.000
_cell.angle_alpha   90.00
_cell.angle_beta   90.00
_cell.angle_gamma   90.00
#
_symmetry.space_group_name_H-M   'P 1'
#
loop_
_entity.id
_entity.type
_entity.pdbx_description
1 polymer ?
#
loop_
_entity_poly.entity_id
_entity_poly.type
_entity_poly.pdbx_seq_one_letter_code
_entity_poly.pdbx_strand_id
1 'polypeptide(L)'
;MESIDDRLHLFQDRMCGEVKRKLYSGRKYDPEIRIEIPVEEDVFEVSIVARARRERNKQVYRICNHDLDTFLGVIWDGWILNANGDYAYVTEGTVRFWFTERNPIIEYKLIGGKYVRSEIEDDHQLVFTFVRGDGNRH
;
A
#
# COMPACT_ATOMS: atom_id res chain seq x y z
N MET A 1 -8.71 15.85 -17.19
CA MET A 1 -8.84 15.67 -15.74
C MET A 1 -9.29 14.24 -15.56
N GLU A 2 -8.44 13.38 -15.02
CA GLU A 2 -8.82 11.99 -14.74
C GLU A 2 -9.91 11.99 -13.67
N SER A 3 -10.89 11.07 -13.78
CA SER A 3 -11.93 10.95 -12.75
C SER A 3 -11.29 10.47 -11.44
N ILE A 4 -11.95 10.74 -10.31
CA ILE A 4 -11.59 10.10 -9.04
C ILE A 4 -11.68 8.57 -9.15
N ASP A 5 -12.61 8.05 -9.97
CA ASP A 5 -12.78 6.62 -10.20
C ASP A 5 -11.59 6.01 -10.93
N ASP A 6 -11.03 6.71 -11.93
CA ASP A 6 -9.86 6.25 -12.69
C ASP A 6 -8.62 6.19 -11.79
N ARG A 7 -8.40 7.25 -11.00
CA ARG A 7 -7.30 7.34 -10.02
C ARG A 7 -7.44 6.27 -8.93
N LEU A 8 -8.66 6.03 -8.45
CA LEU A 8 -8.96 4.97 -7.48
C LEU A 8 -8.63 3.58 -8.06
N HIS A 9 -8.97 3.33 -9.32
CA HIS A 9 -8.67 2.07 -9.98
C HIS A 9 -7.16 1.84 -10.14
N LEU A 10 -6.42 2.88 -10.57
CA LEU A 10 -4.95 2.83 -10.63
C LEU A 10 -4.32 2.54 -9.27
N PHE A 11 -4.86 3.14 -8.21
CA PHE A 11 -4.41 2.91 -6.84
C PHE A 11 -4.69 1.46 -6.39
N GLN A 12 -5.87 0.91 -6.70
CA GLN A 12 -6.23 -0.49 -6.42
C GLN A 12 -5.26 -1.46 -7.10
N ASP A 13 -5.02 -1.30 -8.40
CA ASP A 13 -4.13 -2.16 -9.18
C ASP A 13 -2.71 -2.14 -8.64
N ARG A 14 -2.20 -0.94 -8.31
CA ARG A 14 -0.87 -0.77 -7.73
C ARG A 14 -0.75 -1.44 -6.37
N MET A 15 -1.77 -1.30 -5.52
CA MET A 15 -1.81 -1.90 -4.20
C MET A 15 -1.86 -3.43 -4.27
N CYS A 16 -2.73 -3.97 -5.12
CA CYS A 16 -2.81 -5.41 -5.35
C CYS A 16 -1.47 -5.96 -5.86
N GLY A 17 -0.89 -5.33 -6.89
CA GLY A 17 0.39 -5.72 -7.46
C GLY A 17 1.55 -5.73 -6.45
N GLU A 18 1.65 -4.70 -5.62
CA GLU A 18 2.70 -4.64 -4.59
C GLU A 18 2.48 -5.68 -3.48
N VAL A 19 1.24 -5.93 -3.04
CA VAL A 19 0.98 -7.02 -2.08
C VAL A 19 1.41 -8.36 -2.66
N LYS A 20 1.02 -8.67 -3.90
CA LYS A 20 1.42 -9.91 -4.57
C LYS A 20 2.93 -10.05 -4.67
N ARG A 21 3.61 -8.97 -5.06
CA ARG A 21 5.06 -8.93 -5.17
C ARG A 21 5.75 -9.20 -3.83
N LYS A 22 5.22 -8.67 -2.72
CA LYS A 22 5.80 -8.91 -1.38
C LYS A 22 5.53 -10.31 -0.88
N LEU A 23 4.35 -10.88 -1.15
CA LEU A 23 4.04 -12.28 -0.83
C LEU A 23 4.98 -13.25 -1.58
N TYR A 24 5.36 -12.93 -2.81
CA TYR A 24 6.32 -13.69 -3.60
C TYR A 24 7.78 -13.58 -3.08
N SER A 25 8.13 -12.53 -2.34
CA SER A 25 9.53 -12.29 -1.97
C SER A 25 10.05 -13.36 -1.01
N GLY A 26 11.20 -13.97 -1.33
CA GLY A 26 11.84 -15.03 -0.54
C GLY A 26 12.44 -14.58 0.81
N ARG A 27 12.05 -13.41 1.33
CA ARG A 27 12.49 -12.93 2.65
C ARG A 27 11.75 -13.70 3.75
N LYS A 28 12.24 -14.90 4.06
CA LYS A 28 11.69 -15.76 5.13
C LYS A 28 11.99 -15.27 6.56
N TYR A 29 12.91 -14.31 6.72
CA TYR A 29 13.42 -13.93 8.05
C TYR A 29 12.65 -12.81 8.75
N ASP A 30 11.96 -11.94 8.00
CA ASP A 30 11.14 -10.87 8.56
C ASP A 30 9.71 -11.02 8.02
N PRO A 31 8.76 -11.51 8.84
CA PRO A 31 7.39 -11.70 8.40
C PRO A 31 6.62 -10.37 8.35
N GLU A 32 7.13 -9.29 8.96
CA GLU A 32 6.48 -7.99 8.88
C GLU A 32 6.77 -7.34 7.52
N ILE A 33 5.72 -7.19 6.72
CA ILE A 33 5.78 -6.54 5.42
C ILE A 33 5.29 -5.11 5.55
N ARG A 34 6.07 -4.19 4.99
CA ARG A 34 5.72 -2.78 4.81
C ARG A 34 5.74 -2.43 3.32
N ILE A 35 4.67 -1.79 2.87
CA ILE A 35 4.49 -1.28 1.51
C ILE A 35 4.18 0.21 1.61
N GLU A 36 4.89 1.02 0.84
CA GLU A 36 4.67 2.46 0.75
C GLU A 36 4.18 2.77 -0.66
N ILE A 37 2.97 3.32 -0.77
CA ILE A 37 2.31 3.59 -2.05
C ILE A 37 1.93 5.07 -2.07
N PRO A 38 2.46 5.86 -3.01
CA PRO A 38 1.96 7.20 -3.29
C PRO A 38 0.45 7.18 -3.55
N VAL A 39 -0.27 8.07 -2.87
CA VAL A 39 -1.72 8.19 -2.99
C VAL A 39 -2.13 9.63 -2.74
N GLU A 40 -3.03 10.14 -3.57
CA GLU A 40 -3.64 11.45 -3.36
C GLU A 40 -4.61 11.41 -2.18
N GLU A 41 -4.75 12.53 -1.46
CA GLU A 41 -5.57 12.59 -0.24
C GLU A 41 -7.05 12.25 -0.51
N ASP A 42 -7.62 12.78 -1.59
CA ASP A 42 -9.01 12.52 -2.00
C ASP A 42 -9.24 11.03 -2.34
N VAL A 43 -8.28 10.39 -3.01
CA VAL A 43 -8.30 8.94 -3.29
C VAL A 43 -8.18 8.12 -1.99
N PHE A 44 -7.35 8.56 -1.04
CA PHE A 44 -7.22 7.90 0.26
C PHE A 44 -8.54 7.94 1.06
N GLU A 45 -9.19 9.10 1.13
CA GLU A 45 -10.43 9.30 1.89
C GLU A 45 -11.59 8.40 1.42
N VAL A 46 -11.71 8.17 0.10
CA VAL A 46 -12.79 7.36 -0.49
C VAL A 46 -12.46 5.87 -0.64
N SER A 47 -11.21 5.46 -0.35
CA SER A 47 -10.72 4.10 -0.62
C SER A 47 -10.85 3.15 0.59
N ILE A 48 -9.71 2.80 1.20
CA ILE A 48 -9.63 1.80 2.28
C ILE A 48 -10.00 2.41 3.64
N VAL A 49 -9.89 3.73 3.78
CA VAL A 49 -10.25 4.47 5.00
C VAL A 49 -11.71 4.29 5.34
N ALA A 50 -12.60 4.38 4.34
CA ALA A 50 -14.04 4.22 4.50
C ALA A 50 -14.45 2.86 5.09
N ARG A 51 -13.56 1.86 5.02
CA ARG A 51 -13.79 0.48 5.47
C ARG A 51 -13.10 0.14 6.80
N ALA A 52 -12.31 1.06 7.35
CA ALA A 52 -11.37 0.73 8.43
C ALA A 52 -11.71 1.38 9.78
N ARG A 53 -11.19 0.78 10.86
CA ARG A 53 -11.33 1.30 12.22
C ARG A 53 -10.08 2.06 12.62
N ARG A 54 -10.25 3.25 13.21
CA ARG A 54 -9.15 4.09 13.72
C ARG A 54 -8.67 3.63 15.11
N GLU A 55 -7.37 3.54 15.31
CA GLU A 55 -6.74 3.31 16.63
C GLU A 55 -6.27 4.63 17.31
N ARG A 56 -6.07 4.60 18.63
CA ARG A 56 -5.74 5.76 19.49
C ARG A 56 -4.42 6.48 19.12
N ASN A 57 -4.31 7.75 19.53
CA ASN A 57 -3.13 8.66 19.53
C ASN A 57 -2.34 8.86 18.22
N LYS A 58 -2.56 8.04 17.19
CA LYS A 58 -2.04 8.17 15.82
C LYS A 58 -3.16 7.76 14.85
N GLN A 59 -3.26 8.39 13.68
CA GLN A 59 -4.21 7.97 12.64
C GLN A 59 -3.75 6.66 11.98
N VAL A 60 -3.80 5.57 12.74
CA VAL A 60 -3.57 4.22 12.23
C VAL A 60 -4.91 3.53 12.11
N TYR A 61 -5.12 2.92 10.95
CA TYR A 61 -6.34 2.22 10.60
C TYR A 61 -6.09 0.73 10.56
N ARG A 62 -7.07 -0.04 11.02
CA ARG A 62 -7.09 -1.51 10.95
C ARG A 62 -8.28 -1.96 10.14
N ILE A 63 -8.06 -3.01 9.36
CA ILE A 63 -9.06 -3.58 8.47
C ILE A 63 -8.89 -5.11 8.46
N CYS A 64 -10.00 -5.85 8.40
CA CYS A 64 -9.94 -7.29 8.26
C CYS A 64 -9.65 -7.66 6.79
N ASN A 65 -9.15 -8.86 6.53
CA ASN A 65 -8.74 -9.19 5.16
C ASN A 65 -9.95 -9.20 4.21
N HIS A 66 -11.07 -9.77 4.67
CA HIS A 66 -12.31 -9.89 3.89
C HIS A 66 -12.95 -8.53 3.54
N ASP A 67 -12.73 -7.50 4.37
CA ASP A 67 -13.22 -6.16 4.07
C ASP A 67 -12.51 -5.55 2.84
N LEU A 68 -11.29 -6.03 2.56
CA LEU A 68 -10.52 -5.65 1.37
C LEU A 68 -10.86 -6.48 0.14
N ASP A 69 -11.66 -7.55 0.22
CA ASP A 69 -11.99 -8.38 -0.96
C ASP A 69 -12.76 -7.58 -2.01
N THR A 70 -13.61 -6.65 -1.59
CA THR A 70 -14.33 -5.73 -2.49
C THR A 70 -13.44 -4.66 -3.12
N PHE A 71 -12.22 -4.47 -2.58
CA PHE A 71 -11.29 -3.43 -2.99
C PHE A 71 -10.08 -3.97 -3.78
N LEU A 72 -9.54 -5.13 -3.37
CA LEU A 72 -8.34 -5.77 -3.95
C LEU A 72 -8.66 -7.09 -4.66
N GLY A 73 -9.90 -7.59 -4.56
CA GLY A 73 -10.34 -8.87 -5.11
C GLY A 73 -10.14 -10.07 -4.17
N VAL A 74 -10.99 -11.10 -4.26
CA VAL A 74 -11.16 -12.21 -3.29
C VAL A 74 -9.90 -13.05 -2.96
N ILE A 75 -8.82 -12.94 -3.73
CA ILE A 75 -7.60 -13.75 -3.56
C ILE A 75 -6.38 -12.84 -3.30
N TRP A 76 -6.58 -11.55 -3.06
CA TRP A 76 -5.47 -10.59 -2.89
C TRP A 76 -4.49 -11.02 -1.79
N ASP A 77 -5.00 -11.61 -0.73
CA ASP A 77 -4.30 -11.95 0.51
C ASP A 77 -3.52 -13.28 0.46
N GLY A 78 -3.48 -13.96 -0.69
CA GLY A 78 -2.72 -15.20 -0.89
C GLY A 78 -1.96 -15.25 -2.21
N TRP A 79 -0.83 -15.93 -2.24
CA TRP A 79 -0.09 -16.21 -3.48
C TRP A 79 0.39 -17.66 -3.55
N ILE A 80 0.29 -18.26 -4.74
CA ILE A 80 0.60 -19.66 -5.01
C ILE A 80 1.88 -19.79 -5.86
N LEU A 81 2.84 -20.54 -5.28
CA LEU A 81 4.04 -21.21 -5.79
C LEU A 81 5.25 -20.44 -6.36
N ASN A 82 6.39 -20.67 -5.70
CA ASN A 82 7.70 -20.83 -6.34
C ASN A 82 7.95 -22.32 -6.68
N ALA A 83 9.10 -22.65 -7.30
CA ALA A 83 9.45 -24.01 -7.76
C ALA A 83 9.40 -25.12 -6.69
N ASN A 84 9.32 -24.77 -5.40
CA ASN A 84 9.30 -25.72 -4.28
C ASN A 84 7.90 -26.03 -3.72
N GLY A 85 6.82 -25.42 -4.24
CA GLY A 85 5.49 -25.69 -3.69
C GLY A 85 5.04 -24.76 -2.56
N ASP A 86 5.88 -23.81 -2.12
CA ASP A 86 5.61 -22.97 -0.96
C ASP A 86 4.48 -21.95 -1.25
N TYR A 87 3.51 -21.85 -0.34
CA TYR A 87 2.42 -20.87 -0.31
C TYR A 87 2.79 -19.70 0.60
N ALA A 88 2.31 -18.49 0.29
CA ALA A 88 2.42 -17.34 1.19
C ALA A 88 1.09 -16.60 1.27
N TYR A 89 0.77 -16.08 2.46
CA TYR A 89 -0.50 -15.41 2.72
C TYR A 89 -0.34 -14.25 3.69
N VAL A 90 -1.32 -13.36 3.70
CA VAL A 90 -1.46 -12.30 4.70
C VAL A 90 -2.16 -12.88 5.93
N THR A 91 -1.52 -12.81 7.09
CA THR A 91 -2.09 -13.30 8.35
C THR A 91 -3.30 -12.45 8.75
N GLU A 92 -4.42 -13.11 9.07
CA GLU A 92 -5.67 -12.43 9.40
C GLU A 92 -5.51 -11.43 10.56
N GLY A 93 -6.14 -10.26 10.44
CA GLY A 93 -6.16 -9.24 11.50
C GLY A 93 -4.83 -8.49 11.73
N THR A 94 -3.83 -8.74 10.88
CA THR A 94 -2.51 -8.09 10.95
C THR A 94 -2.39 -6.86 10.06
N VAL A 95 -3.37 -6.63 9.18
CA VAL A 95 -3.38 -5.48 8.28
C VAL A 95 -3.54 -4.18 9.05
N ARG A 96 -2.59 -3.27 8.87
CA ARG A 96 -2.65 -1.90 9.38
C ARG A 96 -2.18 -0.93 8.32
N PHE A 97 -2.74 0.27 8.33
CA PHE A 97 -2.29 1.31 7.42
C PHE A 97 -2.46 2.71 7.98
N TRP A 98 -1.74 3.66 7.41
CA TRP A 98 -1.89 5.08 7.73
C TRP A 98 -1.42 5.93 6.56
N PHE A 99 -1.95 7.14 6.50
CA PHE A 99 -1.52 8.17 5.58
C PHE A 99 -0.37 8.96 6.19
N THR A 100 0.63 9.27 5.39
CA THR A 100 1.75 10.10 5.80
C THR A 100 2.17 11.01 4.65
N GLU A 101 2.60 12.21 5.00
CA GLU A 101 3.31 13.10 4.10
C GLU A 101 4.80 12.69 4.11
N ARG A 102 5.44 12.61 2.94
CA ARG A 102 6.90 12.55 2.87
C ARG A 102 7.49 13.94 2.91
N ASN A 103 8.75 14.02 3.34
CA ASN A 103 9.52 15.24 3.19
C ASN A 103 9.62 15.58 1.68
N PRO A 104 9.29 16.82 1.28
CA PRO A 104 9.31 17.21 -0.12
C PRO A 104 10.72 17.04 -0.71
N ILE A 105 10.77 16.48 -1.92
CA ILE A 105 12.02 16.44 -2.68
C ILE A 105 12.26 17.83 -3.24
N ILE A 106 13.38 18.43 -2.84
CA ILE A 106 13.83 19.73 -3.36
C ILE A 106 14.68 19.48 -4.60
N GLU A 107 14.19 19.90 -5.77
CA GLU A 107 14.95 19.92 -7.01
C GLU A 107 15.45 21.33 -7.34
N TYR A 108 16.61 21.42 -7.98
CA TYR A 108 17.10 22.66 -8.56
C TYR A 108 17.16 22.51 -10.09
N LYS A 109 16.37 23.31 -10.80
CA LYS A 109 16.31 23.30 -12.27
C LYS A 109 17.03 24.52 -12.81
N LEU A 110 17.84 24.35 -13.86
CA LEU A 110 18.51 25.47 -14.53
C LEU A 110 17.59 26.08 -15.57
N ILE A 111 17.06 27.28 -15.30
CA ILE A 111 16.18 28.02 -16.21
C ILE A 111 16.83 29.36 -16.51
N GLY A 112 17.16 29.61 -17.78
CA GLY A 112 17.78 30.88 -18.21
C GLY A 112 19.11 31.19 -17.51
N GLY A 113 19.91 30.16 -17.19
CA GLY A 113 21.19 30.30 -16.50
C GLY A 113 21.10 30.54 -14.99
N LYS A 114 19.89 30.48 -14.39
CA LYS A 114 19.68 30.54 -12.94
C LYS A 114 19.17 29.22 -12.42
N TYR A 115 19.67 28.80 -11.26
CA TYR A 115 19.07 27.68 -10.53
C TYR A 115 17.77 28.14 -9.88
N VAL A 116 16.68 27.49 -10.24
CA VAL A 116 15.35 27.70 -9.67
C VAL A 116 15.04 26.50 -8.79
N ARG A 117 14.72 26.77 -7.52
CA ARG A 117 14.23 25.76 -6.59
C ARG A 117 12.82 25.36 -7.00
N SER A 118 12.60 24.06 -7.18
CA SER A 118 11.30 23.44 -7.43
C SER A 118 11.05 22.46 -6.29
N GLU A 119 9.86 22.52 -5.71
CA GLU A 119 9.36 21.48 -4.80
C GLU A 119 8.44 20.57 -5.60
N ILE A 120 8.46 19.28 -5.28
CA ILE A 120 7.46 18.33 -5.77
C ILE A 120 6.38 18.28 -4.67
N GLU A 121 5.24 18.92 -4.90
CA GLU A 121 4.22 19.23 -3.88
C GLU A 121 3.36 18.04 -3.44
N ASP A 122 3.38 16.91 -4.16
CA ASP A 122 2.48 15.77 -3.90
C ASP A 122 3.25 14.50 -3.49
N ASP A 123 3.75 14.43 -2.25
CA ASP A 123 4.47 13.25 -1.74
C ASP A 123 3.71 12.53 -0.60
N HIS A 124 2.38 12.50 -0.70
CA HIS A 124 1.52 11.73 0.19
C HIS A 124 1.63 10.23 -0.09
N GLN A 125 1.70 9.43 0.97
CA GLN A 125 1.83 7.99 0.88
C GLN A 125 0.90 7.25 1.84
N LEU A 126 0.31 6.17 1.34
CA LEU A 126 -0.21 5.12 2.16
C LEU A 126 0.96 4.25 2.62
N VAL A 127 1.13 4.11 3.93
CA VAL A 127 1.90 3.01 4.50
C VAL A 127 0.94 1.88 4.80
N PHE A 128 1.13 0.74 4.16
CA PHE A 128 0.35 -0.48 4.35
C PHE A 128 1.24 -1.59 4.91
N THR A 129 0.82 -2.18 6.01
CA THR A 129 1.60 -3.19 6.75
C THR A 129 0.78 -4.42 7.04
N PHE A 130 1.42 -5.59 7.03
CA PHE A 130 0.82 -6.85 7.39
C PHE A 130 1.88 -7.90 7.75
N VAL A 131 1.46 -9.01 8.35
CA VAL A 131 2.35 -10.15 8.64
C VAL A 131 2.16 -11.23 7.57
N ARG A 132 3.24 -11.59 6.89
CA ARG A 132 3.30 -12.70 5.93
C ARG A 132 3.40 -14.03 6.66
N GLY A 133 2.44 -14.92 6.42
CA GLY A 133 2.52 -16.33 6.74
C GLY A 133 3.10 -17.12 5.56
N ASP A 134 3.84 -18.18 5.86
CA ASP A 134 4.39 -19.14 4.90
C ASP A 134 3.69 -20.52 5.07
N GLY A 135 3.54 -21.27 3.99
CA GLY A 135 2.83 -22.54 3.94
C GLY A 135 1.32 -22.39 3.74
N ASN A 136 0.57 -23.45 4.02
CA ASN A 136 -0.88 -23.45 3.84
C ASN A 136 -1.57 -22.61 4.92
N ARG A 137 -2.65 -21.91 4.52
CA ARG A 137 -3.60 -21.26 5.44
C ARG A 137 -4.45 -22.36 6.08
N HIS A 138 -3.82 -23.13 6.97
CA HIS A 138 -4.30 -24.38 7.60
C HIS A 138 -4.26 -25.64 6.71
#